data_AF-A0A2S2F885-F1
#
_entry.id   AF-A0A2S2F885-F1
#
_cell.length_a   1.000
_cell.length_b   1.000
_cell.length_c   1.000
_cell.angle_alpha   90.00
_cell.angle_beta   90.00
_cell.angle_gamma   90.00
#
_symmetry.space_group_name_H-M   'P 1'
#
loop_
_entity.id
_entity.type
_entity.pdbx_description
1 polymer ?
#
loop_
_entity_poly.entity_id
_entity_poly.type
_entity_poly.pdbx_seq_one_letter_code
_entity_poly.pdbx_strand_id
1 'polypeptide(L)'
;MMQLNKVTVEQTILQQFGLSKVKKMLKQLKGNKCDGVYIAVNRYRGGCLFFEMNEKYIWCDYLDQNGFKKTHFKSYSEFFNDLRLLGYFYVEVSRLEKELEKTTIENQREEKPIEYINSRVSGLTDSLALRSENDHQNSDYWRGQRDAYENVKFIINEVRHAC
;
A
#
# COMPACT_ATOMS: atom_id res chain seq x y z
N MET A 1 37.63 -6.30 5.73
CA MET A 1 36.47 -5.39 5.55
C MET A 1 35.25 -6.24 5.26
N MET A 2 34.34 -6.41 6.23
CA MET A 2 33.03 -7.01 5.95
C MET A 2 32.24 -6.03 5.09
N GLN A 3 31.89 -6.42 3.86
CA GLN A 3 30.87 -5.71 3.09
C GLN A 3 29.57 -5.82 3.89
N LEU A 4 29.09 -4.69 4.41
CA LEU A 4 27.72 -4.57 4.89
C LEU A 4 26.81 -4.87 3.71
N ASN A 5 26.21 -6.07 3.67
CA ASN A 5 25.18 -6.41 2.70
C ASN A 5 24.06 -5.36 2.81
N LYS A 6 23.94 -4.51 1.79
CA LYS A 6 22.94 -3.45 1.76
C LYS A 6 21.58 -4.11 1.53
N VAL A 7 20.75 -4.15 2.56
CA VAL A 7 19.38 -4.71 2.48
C VAL A 7 18.59 -3.94 1.42
N THR A 8 17.99 -4.65 0.47
CA THR A 8 17.19 -4.02 -0.58
C THR A 8 15.80 -3.64 -0.08
N VAL A 9 15.07 -2.81 -0.84
CA VAL A 9 13.69 -2.44 -0.50
C VAL A 9 12.79 -3.67 -0.53
N GLU A 10 12.99 -4.55 -1.51
CA GLU A 10 12.30 -5.83 -1.64
C GLU A 10 12.49 -6.68 -0.40
N GLN A 11 13.74 -6.85 0.05
CA GLN A 11 14.07 -7.61 1.25
C GLN A 11 13.45 -6.98 2.50
N THR A 12 13.45 -5.65 2.59
CA THR A 12 12.81 -4.93 3.70
C THR A 12 11.31 -5.20 3.73
N ILE A 13 10.63 -5.12 2.57
CA ILE A 13 9.19 -5.41 2.45
C ILE A 13 8.90 -6.88 2.83
N LEU A 14 9.71 -7.84 2.33
CA LEU A 14 9.52 -9.25 2.63
C LEU A 14 9.77 -9.58 4.10
N GLN A 15 10.81 -9.02 4.72
CA GLN A 15 11.12 -9.19 6.14
C GLN A 15 10.02 -8.60 7.02
N GLN A 16 9.48 -7.44 6.63
CA GLN A 16 8.50 -6.72 7.42
C GLN A 16 7.10 -7.34 7.35
N PHE A 17 6.64 -7.72 6.16
CA PHE A 17 5.26 -8.15 5.95
C PHE A 17 5.11 -9.66 5.78
N GLY A 18 6.20 -10.34 5.42
CA GLY A 18 6.20 -11.77 5.11
C GLY A 18 5.60 -12.11 3.74
N LEU A 19 6.07 -13.21 3.17
CA LEU A 19 5.61 -13.84 1.91
C LEU A 19 4.08 -13.92 1.71
N SER A 20 3.28 -14.46 2.64
CA SER A 20 1.83 -14.64 2.44
C SER A 20 1.14 -13.29 2.28
N LYS A 21 1.48 -12.31 3.12
CA LYS A 21 0.89 -10.98 3.04
C LYS A 21 1.29 -10.30 1.74
N VAL A 22 2.55 -10.36 1.35
CA VAL A 22 3.01 -9.77 0.09
C VAL A 22 2.38 -10.47 -1.12
N LYS A 23 2.26 -11.81 -1.12
CA LYS A 23 1.51 -12.57 -2.14
C LYS A 23 0.05 -12.12 -2.21
N LYS A 24 -0.61 -11.92 -1.07
CA LYS A 24 -1.99 -11.39 -1.02
C LYS A 24 -2.07 -9.97 -1.58
N MET A 25 -1.13 -9.09 -1.23
CA MET A 25 -1.07 -7.73 -1.78
C MET A 25 -0.95 -7.78 -3.30
N LEU A 26 -0.01 -8.54 -3.85
CA LEU A 26 0.18 -8.67 -5.29
C LEU A 26 -1.04 -9.26 -6.02
N LYS A 27 -1.77 -10.20 -5.40
CA LYS A 27 -3.03 -10.72 -5.95
C LYS A 27 -4.14 -9.67 -6.05
N GLN A 28 -4.05 -8.55 -5.32
CA GLN A 28 -5.05 -7.48 -5.35
C GLN A 28 -4.86 -6.51 -6.53
N LEU A 29 -3.73 -6.59 -7.24
CA LEU A 29 -3.49 -5.80 -8.44
C LEU A 29 -4.59 -6.12 -9.47
N LYS A 30 -5.49 -5.17 -9.73
CA LYS A 30 -6.53 -5.28 -10.75
C LYS A 30 -6.09 -4.53 -12.01
N GLY A 31 -6.03 -5.21 -13.15
CA GLY A 31 -5.74 -4.60 -14.45
C GLY A 31 -4.82 -5.46 -15.32
N ASN A 32 -4.65 -5.06 -16.58
CA ASN A 32 -3.65 -5.67 -17.45
C ASN A 32 -2.27 -5.44 -16.81
N LYS A 33 -1.50 -6.51 -16.64
CA LYS A 33 -0.11 -6.47 -16.19
C LYS A 33 0.71 -5.66 -17.21
N CYS A 34 0.78 -4.34 -17.06
CA CYS A 34 1.74 -3.53 -17.77
C CYS A 34 3.11 -3.74 -17.12
N ASP A 35 4.16 -3.86 -17.93
CA ASP A 35 5.53 -3.74 -17.43
C ASP A 35 5.72 -2.34 -16.83
N GLY A 36 6.44 -2.24 -15.71
CA GLY A 36 6.70 -0.98 -15.03
C GLY A 36 5.65 -0.52 -14.02
N VAL A 37 4.73 -1.40 -13.58
CA VAL A 37 3.87 -1.14 -12.41
C VAL A 37 4.70 -1.21 -11.13
N TYR A 38 4.48 -0.25 -10.24
CA TYR A 38 5.06 -0.19 -8.92
C TYR A 38 4.03 -0.51 -7.85
N ILE A 39 4.48 -1.11 -6.75
CA ILE A 39 3.74 -1.21 -5.50
C ILE A 39 4.36 -0.26 -4.49
N ALA A 40 3.54 0.57 -3.86
CA ALA A 40 3.94 1.31 -2.66
C ALA A 40 3.34 0.62 -1.43
N VAL A 41 4.15 0.37 -0.40
CA VAL A 41 3.73 -0.24 0.86
C VAL A 41 4.10 0.66 2.04
N ASN A 42 3.13 0.99 2.88
CA ASN A 42 3.30 1.81 4.05
C ASN A 42 4.08 1.07 5.14
N ARG A 43 5.21 1.66 5.57
CA ARG A 43 6.16 1.08 6.54
C ARG A 43 5.61 0.87 7.95
N TYR A 44 4.43 1.36 8.30
CA TYR A 44 3.88 1.21 9.66
C TYR A 44 2.52 0.54 9.68
N ARG A 45 1.71 0.78 8.65
CA ARG A 45 0.28 0.47 8.67
C ARG A 45 -0.11 -0.68 7.75
N GLY A 46 0.82 -1.17 6.94
CA GLY A 46 0.59 -2.27 6.00
C GLY A 46 -0.39 -1.93 4.87
N GLY A 47 -0.72 -0.65 4.71
CA GLY A 47 -1.42 -0.15 3.53
C GLY A 47 -0.56 -0.29 2.30
N CYS A 48 -1.17 -0.58 1.15
CA CYS A 48 -0.48 -0.54 -0.11
C CYS A 48 -1.36 0.07 -1.21
N LEU A 49 -0.70 0.51 -2.27
CA LEU A 49 -1.33 0.95 -3.51
C LEU A 49 -0.46 0.51 -4.68
N PHE A 50 -1.05 0.45 -5.86
CA PHE A 50 -0.32 0.23 -7.10
C PHE A 50 -0.33 1.49 -7.93
N PHE A 51 0.76 1.75 -8.65
CA PHE A 51 0.82 2.89 -9.54
C PHE A 51 1.67 2.57 -10.77
N GLU A 52 1.33 3.22 -11.88
CA GLU A 52 2.12 3.22 -13.10
C GLU A 52 2.30 4.66 -13.57
N MET A 53 3.42 4.92 -14.24
CA MET A 53 3.80 6.24 -14.72
C MET A 53 4.13 6.14 -16.20
N ASN A 54 3.57 7.06 -16.99
CA ASN A 54 4.01 7.33 -18.35
C ASN A 54 4.31 8.82 -18.49
N GLU A 55 4.98 9.23 -19.57
CA GLU A 55 5.50 10.60 -19.77
C GLU A 55 4.49 11.74 -19.49
N LYS A 56 3.19 11.45 -19.55
CA LYS A 56 2.12 12.44 -19.37
C LYS A 56 1.37 12.29 -18.04
N TYR A 57 1.23 11.08 -17.52
CA TYR A 57 0.27 10.79 -16.47
C TYR A 57 0.79 9.77 -15.43
N ILE A 58 0.32 9.95 -14.20
CA ILE A 58 0.45 8.97 -13.13
C ILE A 58 -0.93 8.36 -12.91
N TRP A 59 -1.00 7.03 -12.93
CA TRP A 59 -2.20 6.26 -12.66
C TRP A 59 -2.00 5.49 -11.36
N CYS A 60 -3.02 5.46 -10.50
CA CYS A 60 -2.96 4.81 -9.20
C CYS A 60 -4.20 3.95 -8.96
N ASP A 61 -4.00 2.70 -8.55
CA ASP A 61 -5.01 1.84 -7.93
C ASP A 61 -4.84 1.92 -6.42
N TYR A 62 -5.75 2.65 -5.78
CA TYR A 62 -5.81 2.86 -4.33
C TYR A 62 -6.42 1.66 -3.58
N LEU A 63 -6.71 0.57 -4.29
CA LEU A 63 -7.36 -0.63 -3.79
C LEU A 63 -8.78 -0.38 -3.28
N ASP A 64 -9.44 0.63 -3.85
CA ASP A 64 -10.83 1.02 -3.59
C ASP A 64 -11.84 0.25 -4.48
N GLN A 65 -11.39 -0.85 -5.09
CA GLN A 65 -12.09 -1.70 -6.05
C GLN A 65 -12.35 -1.09 -7.43
N ASN A 66 -12.00 0.18 -7.64
CA ASN A 66 -12.23 0.86 -8.91
C ASN A 66 -11.04 0.76 -9.89
N GLY A 67 -9.97 0.07 -9.50
CA GLY A 67 -8.77 -0.11 -10.33
C GLY A 67 -7.97 1.18 -10.51
N PHE A 68 -7.15 1.21 -11.56
CA PHE A 68 -6.29 2.35 -11.86
C PHE A 68 -7.09 3.60 -12.25
N LYS A 69 -6.81 4.70 -11.55
CA LYS A 69 -7.36 6.02 -11.84
C LYS A 69 -6.24 7.00 -12.13
N LYS A 70 -6.47 7.86 -13.12
CA LYS A 70 -5.60 8.99 -13.39
C LYS A 70 -5.57 9.90 -12.15
N THR A 71 -4.38 10.24 -11.69
CA THR A 71 -4.17 11.12 -10.55
C THR A 71 -4.12 12.59 -10.98
N HIS A 72 -4.19 13.49 -10.00
CA HIS A 72 -4.07 14.94 -10.19
C HIS A 72 -2.66 15.49 -9.91
N PHE A 73 -1.69 14.61 -9.59
CA PHE A 73 -0.29 15.00 -9.36
C PHE A 73 0.27 15.73 -10.58
N LYS A 74 0.98 16.83 -10.33
CA LYS A 74 1.57 17.70 -11.37
C LYS A 74 2.92 17.17 -11.84
N SER A 75 3.60 16.37 -11.03
CA SER A 75 4.89 15.77 -11.37
C SER A 75 5.14 14.45 -10.63
N TYR A 76 6.07 13.65 -11.14
CA TYR A 76 6.54 12.46 -10.41
C TYR A 76 7.21 12.81 -9.08
N SER A 77 7.93 13.94 -9.02
CA SER A 77 8.60 14.37 -7.80
C SER A 77 7.62 14.66 -6.68
N GLU A 78 6.47 15.25 -6.99
CA GLU A 78 5.39 15.50 -6.04
C GLU A 78 4.85 14.18 -5.50
N PHE A 79 4.50 13.25 -6.39
CA PHE A 79 3.99 11.93 -6.00
C PHE A 79 4.97 11.17 -5.09
N PHE A 80 6.25 11.11 -5.45
CA PHE A 80 7.26 10.42 -4.64
C PHE A 80 7.51 11.12 -3.29
N ASN A 81 7.43 12.44 -3.25
CA ASN A 81 7.58 13.17 -2.00
C ASN A 81 6.42 12.85 -1.04
N ASP A 82 5.19 12.79 -1.53
CA ASP A 82 4.02 12.47 -0.72
C ASP A 82 4.06 11.03 -0.22
N LEU A 83 4.43 10.07 -1.09
CA LEU A 83 4.69 8.70 -0.67
C LEU A 83 5.71 8.64 0.47
N ARG A 84 6.82 9.39 0.34
CA ARG A 84 7.87 9.46 1.37
C ARG A 84 7.37 10.08 2.67
N LEU A 85 6.65 11.20 2.61
CA LEU A 85 6.11 11.89 3.80
C LEU A 85 5.12 11.01 4.56
N LEU A 86 4.31 10.24 3.83
CA LEU A 86 3.37 9.28 4.41
C LEU A 86 4.01 7.95 4.82
N GLY A 87 5.31 7.78 4.58
CA GLY A 87 6.09 6.63 5.04
C GLY A 87 5.95 5.39 4.17
N TYR A 88 5.74 5.54 2.87
CA TYR A 88 5.72 4.43 1.93
C TYR A 88 7.13 4.07 1.44
N PHE A 89 7.41 2.77 1.41
CA PHE A 89 8.39 2.21 0.48
C PHE A 89 7.72 1.98 -0.86
N TYR A 90 8.46 2.05 -1.96
CA TYR A 90 7.95 1.64 -3.26
C TYR A 90 8.99 0.85 -4.03
N VAL A 91 8.51 -0.09 -4.83
CA VAL A 91 9.34 -0.94 -5.68
C VAL A 91 8.55 -1.39 -6.89
N GLU A 92 9.24 -1.66 -7.98
CA GLU A 92 8.61 -2.27 -9.16
C GLU A 92 8.09 -3.66 -8.80
N VAL A 93 6.86 -3.97 -9.23
CA VAL A 93 6.20 -5.25 -8.94
C VAL A 93 7.04 -6.42 -9.43
N SER A 94 7.61 -6.33 -10.63
CA SER A 94 8.44 -7.37 -11.23
C SER A 94 9.68 -7.70 -10.38
N ARG A 95 10.27 -6.70 -9.71
CA ARG A 95 11.42 -6.87 -8.82
C ARG A 95 11.01 -7.56 -7.52
N LEU A 96 9.87 -7.18 -6.95
CA LEU A 96 9.34 -7.80 -5.75
C LEU A 96 8.92 -9.26 -6.00
N GLU A 97 8.32 -9.56 -7.16
CA GLU A 97 8.00 -10.92 -7.60
C GLU A 97 9.26 -11.80 -7.71
N LYS A 98 10.33 -11.29 -8.33
CA LYS A 98 11.62 -11.99 -8.41
C LYS A 98 12.24 -12.26 -7.04
N GLU A 99 12.11 -11.33 -6.09
CA GLU A 99 12.65 -11.55 -4.74
C GLU A 99 11.79 -12.55 -3.96
N LEU A 100 10.47 -12.54 -4.15
CA LEU A 100 9.55 -13.53 -3.58
C LEU A 100 9.89 -14.96 -4.01
N GLU A 101 10.24 -15.16 -5.28
CA GLU A 101 10.60 -16.48 -5.83
C GLU A 101 11.89 -17.04 -5.21
N LYS A 102 12.85 -16.17 -4.89
CA LYS A 102 14.13 -16.55 -4.26
C LYS A 102 14.01 -16.82 -2.76
N THR A 103 13.01 -16.22 -2.12
CA THR A 103 12.89 -16.20 -0.67
C THR A 103 12.14 -17.44 -0.17
N THR A 104 12.87 -18.39 0.41
CA THR A 104 12.32 -19.52 1.17
C THR A 104 12.33 -19.13 2.66
N ILE A 105 11.20 -18.65 3.18
CA ILE A 105 11.05 -18.38 4.63
C ILE A 105 9.90 -19.23 5.17
N GLU A 106 10.18 -19.94 6.26
CA GLU A 106 9.28 -20.82 7.01
C GLU A 106 8.29 -20.08 7.93
N ASN A 107 7.17 -20.76 8.16
CA ASN A 107 6.16 -20.55 9.20
C ASN A 107 5.64 -19.12 9.38
N GLN A 108 4.59 -18.82 8.62
CA GLN A 108 3.77 -17.65 8.87
C GLN A 108 2.57 -18.05 9.70
N ARG A 109 2.38 -17.38 10.84
CA ARG A 109 1.09 -17.37 11.53
C ARG A 109 0.03 -16.91 10.54
N GLU A 110 -1.08 -17.64 10.48
CA GLU A 110 -2.28 -17.13 9.84
C GLU A 110 -2.65 -15.79 10.49
N GLU A 111 -2.72 -14.73 9.68
CA GLU A 111 -3.21 -13.42 10.11
C GLU A 111 -4.66 -13.59 10.57
N LYS A 112 -4.97 -13.19 11.82
CA LYS A 112 -6.33 -13.32 12.33
C LYS A 112 -7.27 -12.44 11.50
N PRO A 113 -8.55 -12.82 11.31
CA PRO A 113 -9.50 -12.02 10.54
C PRO A 113 -9.58 -10.55 10.95
N ILE A 114 -9.52 -10.27 12.26
CA ILE A 114 -9.53 -8.89 12.79
C ILE A 114 -8.26 -8.10 12.47
N GLU A 115 -7.10 -8.77 12.38
CA GLU A 115 -5.83 -8.16 11.99
C GLU A 115 -5.83 -7.82 10.49
N TYR A 116 -6.37 -8.73 9.68
CA TYR A 116 -6.58 -8.49 8.24
C TYR A 116 -7.49 -7.30 7.99
N ILE A 117 -8.66 -7.23 8.66
CA ILE A 117 -9.61 -6.11 8.53
C ILE A 117 -8.94 -4.80 8.98
N ASN A 118 -8.25 -4.81 10.12
CA ASN A 118 -7.53 -3.63 10.60
C ASN A 118 -6.45 -3.14 9.62
N SER A 119 -5.68 -4.08 9.04
CA SER A 119 -4.69 -3.77 7.99
C SER A 119 -5.37 -3.17 6.77
N ARG A 120 -6.56 -3.67 6.39
CA ARG A 120 -7.29 -3.16 5.22
C ARG A 120 -7.81 -1.75 5.43
N VAL A 121 -8.44 -1.49 6.58
CA VAL A 121 -8.96 -0.17 6.94
C VAL A 121 -7.83 0.85 7.06
N SER A 122 -6.69 0.43 7.62
CA SER A 122 -5.49 1.28 7.70
C SER A 122 -4.99 1.64 6.30
N GLY A 123 -4.90 0.67 5.39
CA GLY A 123 -4.51 0.94 4.00
C GLY A 123 -5.47 1.85 3.26
N LEU A 124 -6.78 1.69 3.44
CA LEU A 124 -7.78 2.58 2.87
C LEU A 124 -7.69 4.00 3.44
N THR A 125 -7.34 4.14 4.73
CA THR A 125 -7.12 5.47 5.34
C THR A 125 -5.91 6.16 4.74
N ASP A 126 -4.80 5.45 4.55
CA ASP A 126 -3.58 6.03 4.00
C ASP A 126 -3.78 6.41 2.50
N SER A 127 -4.46 5.55 1.74
CA SER A 127 -4.90 5.85 0.38
C SER A 127 -5.84 7.07 0.30
N LEU A 128 -6.75 7.20 1.27
CA LEU A 128 -7.64 8.34 1.37
C LEU A 128 -6.85 9.63 1.62
N ALA A 129 -5.83 9.61 2.47
CA ALA A 129 -4.97 10.77 2.71
C ALA A 129 -4.32 11.26 1.40
N LEU A 130 -3.63 10.36 0.68
CA LEU A 130 -3.02 10.64 -0.62
C LEU A 130 -4.01 11.24 -1.63
N ARG A 131 -5.21 10.67 -1.71
CA ARG A 131 -6.19 11.09 -2.72
C ARG A 131 -6.90 12.39 -2.35
N SER A 132 -7.23 12.58 -1.07
CA SER A 132 -7.93 13.77 -0.58
C SER A 132 -7.08 15.03 -0.68
N GLU A 133 -5.77 14.92 -0.48
CA GLU A 133 -4.83 16.04 -0.68
C GLU A 133 -4.71 16.43 -2.16
N ASN A 134 -5.06 15.53 -3.08
CA ASN A 134 -5.00 15.73 -4.52
C ASN A 134 -6.34 16.04 -5.19
N ASP A 135 -7.46 16.00 -4.45
CA ASP A 135 -8.80 16.31 -4.96
C ASP A 135 -9.49 17.34 -4.06
N HIS A 136 -9.10 18.61 -4.28
CA HIS A 136 -9.61 19.76 -3.53
C HIS A 136 -11.07 20.10 -3.81
N GLN A 137 -11.70 19.51 -4.83
CA GLN A 137 -13.08 19.84 -5.22
C GLN A 137 -14.12 19.13 -4.35
N ASN A 138 -13.73 18.06 -3.64
CA ASN A 138 -14.64 17.15 -2.93
C ASN A 138 -14.33 17.05 -1.43
N SER A 139 -13.99 18.17 -0.78
CA SER A 139 -13.50 18.16 0.61
C SER A 139 -14.47 17.51 1.62
N ASP A 140 -15.78 17.76 1.50
CA ASP A 140 -16.79 17.17 2.40
C ASP A 140 -16.98 15.67 2.16
N TYR A 141 -16.91 15.22 0.90
CA TYR A 141 -16.94 13.79 0.57
C TYR A 141 -15.75 13.07 1.21
N TRP A 142 -14.55 13.62 1.08
CA TRP A 142 -13.34 13.02 1.68
C TRP A 142 -13.35 13.03 3.20
N ARG A 143 -13.94 14.07 3.82
CA ARG A 143 -14.18 14.11 5.26
C ARG A 143 -15.12 12.98 5.69
N GLY A 144 -16.26 12.81 5.01
CA GLY A 144 -17.18 11.71 5.32
C GLY A 144 -16.56 10.31 5.17
N GLN A 145 -15.70 10.10 4.17
CA GLN A 145 -14.93 8.85 4.04
C GLN A 145 -13.96 8.64 5.21
N ARG A 146 -13.31 9.70 5.69
CA ARG A 146 -12.39 9.64 6.84
C ARG A 146 -13.13 9.25 8.10
N ASP A 147 -14.25 9.92 8.39
CA ASP A 147 -15.09 9.66 9.56
C ASP A 147 -15.60 8.20 9.55
N ALA A 148 -15.98 7.68 8.38
CA ALA A 148 -16.38 6.29 8.23
C ALA A 148 -15.25 5.30 8.60
N TYR A 149 -14.02 5.54 8.13
CA TYR A 149 -12.88 4.69 8.49
C TYR A 149 -12.47 4.82 9.96
N GLU A 150 -12.61 6.00 10.57
CA GLU A 150 -12.37 6.19 12.00
C GLU A 150 -13.39 5.43 12.86
N ASN A 151 -14.67 5.45 12.48
CA ASN A 151 -15.70 4.66 13.14
C ASN A 151 -15.42 3.16 13.06
N VAL A 152 -14.99 2.66 11.89
CA VAL A 152 -14.61 1.24 11.76
C VAL A 152 -13.40 0.91 12.63
N LYS A 153 -12.39 1.78 12.71
CA LYS A 153 -11.24 1.58 13.62
C LYS A 153 -11.67 1.55 15.08
N PHE A 154 -12.60 2.41 15.48
CA PHE A 154 -13.16 2.40 16.83
C PHE A 154 -13.82 1.04 17.13
N ILE A 155 -14.67 0.54 16.25
CA ILE A 155 -15.33 -0.77 16.40
C ILE A 155 -14.31 -1.92 16.48
N ILE A 156 -13.28 -1.90 15.61
CA ILE A 156 -12.21 -2.92 15.63
C ILE A 156 -11.50 -2.91 17.00
N ASN A 157 -11.23 -1.73 17.55
CA ASN A 157 -10.58 -1.61 18.85
C ASN A 157 -11.49 -2.13 19.97
N GLU A 158 -12.77 -1.75 19.99
CA GLU A 158 -13.75 -2.28 20.96
C GLU A 158 -13.79 -3.81 20.96
N VAL A 159 -13.90 -4.42 19.77
CA VAL A 159 -13.92 -5.89 19.62
C VAL A 159 -12.63 -6.54 20.12
N ARG A 160 -11.46 -5.90 19.94
CA ARG A 160 -10.18 -6.41 20.43
C ARG A 160 -10.05 -6.37 21.95
N HIS A 161 -10.71 -5.44 22.63
CA HIS A 161 -10.67 -5.34 24.10
C HIS A 161 -11.73 -6.22 24.77
N ALA A 162 -12.74 -6.65 24.01
CA ALA A 162 -13.78 -7.56 24.48
C ALA A 162 -13.41 -9.06 24.38
N CYS A 163 -12.29 -9.40 23.71
CA CYS A 163 -11.77 -10.76 23.52
C CYS A 163 -10.43 -10.96 24.22
#